data_AF-A0A2G2Y0M1-F1
#
_entry.id   AF-A0A2G2Y0M1-F1
#
_cell.length_a   1.000
_cell.length_b   1.000
_cell.length_c   1.000
_cell.angle_alpha   90.00
_cell.angle_beta   90.00
_cell.angle_gamma   90.00
#
_symmetry.space_group_name_H-M   'P 1'
#
loop_
_entity.id
_entity.type
_entity.pdbx_description
1 polymer ?
#
loop_
_entity_poly.entity_id
_entity_poly.type
_entity_poly.pdbx_seq_one_letter_code
_entity_poly.pdbx_strand_id
1 'polypeptide(L)'
;MPPTPFADAFKTTVKLSTFRYSTLPLMWKAKKFFNTEFEKTLALMVDELHKFLGNIIAKKKERFVAGEDLEDKDMSARIVRRAQGEQLDETFLDNTTVSFVLAGQDTICLALTWFFWSVSSNQNVEKEIVREIKQKAGCLRDMVYTHASIYECMKLFPPISLYSKEAVEDDVWPDGTKVKKGTSIIYHIFTMGKSQEL
;
A
#
# COMPACT_ATOMS: atom_id res chain seq x y z
N MET A 1 18.28 4.93 8.81
CA MET A 1 17.43 5.24 10.00
C MET A 1 17.76 4.26 11.10
N PRO A 2 17.84 4.68 12.38
CA PRO A 2 17.92 3.73 13.48
C PRO A 2 16.68 2.81 13.46
N PRO A 3 16.82 1.51 13.75
CA PRO A 3 15.70 0.58 13.80
C PRO A 3 14.72 1.06 14.88
N THR A 4 13.52 1.44 14.48
CA THR A 4 12.42 1.67 15.42
C THR A 4 11.69 0.35 15.60
N PRO A 5 11.19 0.03 16.81
CA PRO A 5 10.45 -1.21 17.07
C PRO A 5 9.31 -1.43 16.05
N PHE A 6 8.64 -0.35 15.63
CA PHE A 6 7.60 -0.38 14.60
C PHE A 6 8.10 -0.85 13.23
N ALA A 7 9.23 -0.31 12.74
CA ALA A 7 9.74 -0.65 11.43
C ALA A 7 10.17 -2.14 11.34
N ASP A 8 10.73 -2.67 12.43
CA ASP A 8 11.12 -4.07 12.52
C ASP A 8 9.90 -4.99 12.65
N ALA A 9 8.90 -4.59 13.45
CA ALA A 9 7.63 -5.32 13.57
C ALA A 9 6.89 -5.37 12.24
N PHE A 10 6.84 -4.26 11.50
CA PHE A 10 6.22 -4.18 10.18
C PHE A 10 6.91 -5.10 9.17
N LYS A 11 8.23 -4.96 9.00
CA LYS A 11 9.01 -5.81 8.07
C LYS A 11 8.87 -7.29 8.40
N THR A 12 8.90 -7.63 9.68
CA THR A 12 8.74 -9.02 10.14
C THR A 12 7.33 -9.52 9.82
N THR A 13 6.29 -8.74 10.11
CA THR A 13 4.90 -9.08 9.81
C THR A 13 4.68 -9.32 8.31
N VAL A 14 5.17 -8.42 7.45
CA VAL A 14 5.07 -8.57 5.99
C VAL A 14 5.81 -9.82 5.52
N LYS A 15 7.05 -10.05 5.99
CA LYS A 15 7.84 -11.23 5.63
C LYS A 15 7.15 -12.53 6.02
N LEU A 16 6.67 -12.63 7.25
CA LEU A 16 5.99 -13.81 7.77
C LEU A 16 4.64 -14.04 7.07
N SER A 17 3.89 -12.97 6.78
CA SER A 17 2.62 -13.04 6.06
C SER A 17 2.80 -13.52 4.62
N THR A 18 3.81 -13.00 3.91
CA THR A 18 4.17 -13.46 2.57
C THR A 18 4.60 -14.92 2.57
N PHE A 19 5.39 -15.34 3.57
CA PHE A 19 5.77 -16.75 3.70
C PHE A 19 4.56 -17.65 3.92
N ARG A 20 3.59 -17.23 4.75
CA ARG A 20 2.33 -17.96 4.95
C ARG A 20 1.53 -18.08 3.66
N TYR A 21 1.48 -17.02 2.85
CA TYR A 21 0.82 -17.02 1.54
C TYR A 21 1.49 -17.99 0.55
N SER A 22 2.83 -18.06 0.55
CA SER A 22 3.58 -18.97 -0.33
C SER A 22 3.54 -20.43 0.11
N THR A 23 3.17 -20.74 1.36
CA THR A 23 3.05 -22.12 1.86
C THR A 23 1.65 -22.70 1.63
N LEU A 24 1.59 -23.98 1.28
CA LEU A 24 0.32 -24.71 1.16
C LEU A 24 -0.55 -24.55 2.41
N PRO A 25 -1.90 -24.44 2.26
CA PRO A 25 -2.80 -24.23 3.39
C PRO A 25 -2.65 -25.24 4.53
N LEU A 26 -2.30 -26.48 4.19
CA LEU A 26 -2.07 -27.55 5.16
C LEU A 26 -0.84 -27.27 6.06
N MET A 27 0.23 -26.71 5.50
CA MET A 27 1.48 -26.47 6.20
C MET A 27 1.36 -25.35 7.23
N TRP A 28 0.71 -24.23 6.90
CA TRP A 28 0.52 -23.15 7.88
C TRP A 28 -0.52 -23.54 8.94
N LYS A 29 -1.58 -24.28 8.58
CA LYS A 29 -2.55 -24.81 9.56
C LYS A 29 -1.88 -25.77 10.54
N ALA A 30 -0.99 -26.64 10.06
CA ALA A 30 -0.17 -27.49 10.91
C ALA A 30 0.75 -26.66 11.82
N LYS A 31 1.48 -25.67 11.28
CA LYS A 31 2.34 -24.77 12.08
C LYS A 31 1.56 -24.01 13.16
N LYS A 32 0.34 -23.57 12.84
CA LYS A 32 -0.58 -22.94 13.79
C LYS A 32 -1.04 -23.92 14.87
N PHE A 33 -1.37 -25.15 14.49
CA PHE A 33 -1.74 -26.21 15.44
C PHE A 33 -0.59 -26.57 16.38
N PHE A 34 0.64 -26.68 15.85
CA PHE A 34 1.85 -26.90 16.65
C PHE A 34 2.35 -25.66 17.39
N ASN A 35 1.63 -24.53 17.30
CA ASN A 35 1.96 -23.26 17.95
C ASN A 35 3.45 -22.88 17.80
N THR A 36 3.95 -23.02 16.56
CA THR A 36 5.36 -22.80 16.23
C THR A 36 5.75 -21.35 16.55
N GLU A 37 7.01 -21.14 16.96
CA GLU A 37 7.58 -19.81 17.22
C GLU A 37 7.22 -18.80 16.13
N PHE A 38 7.22 -19.23 14.87
CA PHE A 38 6.76 -18.47 13.70
C PHE A 38 5.39 -17.78 13.86
N GLU A 39 4.36 -18.52 14.26
CA GLU A 39 2.99 -17.98 14.40
C GLU A 39 2.86 -17.11 15.66
N LYS A 40 3.61 -17.44 16.72
CA LYS A 40 3.69 -16.60 17.93
C LYS A 40 4.33 -15.26 17.64
N THR A 41 5.46 -15.26 16.92
CA THR A 41 6.14 -14.03 16.50
C THR A 41 5.26 -13.20 15.59
N LEU A 42 4.56 -13.82 14.62
CA LEU A 42 3.61 -13.08 13.78
C LEU A 42 2.50 -12.43 14.61
N ALA A 43 1.88 -13.15 15.54
CA ALA A 43 0.83 -12.60 16.39
C ALA A 43 1.32 -11.44 17.27
N LEU A 44 2.51 -11.57 17.87
CA LEU A 44 3.14 -10.51 18.68
C LEU A 44 3.44 -9.26 17.84
N MET A 45 3.99 -9.42 16.64
CA MET A 45 4.35 -8.29 15.78
C MET A 45 3.10 -7.57 15.23
N VAL A 46 2.03 -8.31 14.92
CA VAL A 46 0.75 -7.73 14.52
C VAL A 46 0.11 -6.96 15.68
N ASP A 47 0.18 -7.49 16.91
CA ASP A 47 -0.32 -6.81 18.10
C ASP A 47 0.45 -5.52 18.41
N GLU A 48 1.79 -5.56 18.34
CA GLU A 48 2.64 -4.37 18.48
C GLU A 48 2.32 -3.30 17.44
N LEU A 49 2.07 -3.71 16.19
CA LEU A 49 1.72 -2.81 15.10
C LEU A 49 0.35 -2.14 15.34
N HIS A 50 -0.66 -2.92 15.73
CA HIS A 50 -1.98 -2.38 16.08
C HIS A 50 -1.91 -1.46 17.30
N LYS A 51 -1.14 -1.79 18.33
CA LYS A 51 -0.93 -0.94 19.51
C LYS A 51 -0.27 0.38 19.15
N PHE A 52 0.81 0.34 18.36
CA PHE A 52 1.52 1.54 17.95
C PHE A 52 0.62 2.47 17.12
N LEU A 53 -0.09 1.93 16.14
CA LEU A 53 -0.99 2.71 15.29
C LEU A 53 -2.23 3.19 16.05
N GLY A 54 -2.82 2.35 16.91
CA GLY A 54 -3.91 2.72 17.79
C GLY A 54 -3.54 3.88 18.72
N ASN A 55 -2.32 3.89 19.27
CA ASN A 55 -1.82 5.00 20.07
C ASN A 55 -1.67 6.30 19.26
N ILE A 56 -1.27 6.22 17.99
CA ILE A 56 -1.20 7.39 17.10
C ILE A 56 -2.60 7.93 16.80
N ILE A 57 -3.54 7.04 16.49
CA ILE A 57 -4.92 7.39 16.18
C ILE A 57 -5.60 8.02 17.41
N ALA A 58 -5.46 7.41 18.59
CA ALA A 58 -5.98 7.93 19.84
C ALA A 58 -5.46 9.34 20.14
N LYS A 59 -4.13 9.55 20.04
CA LYS A 59 -3.52 10.88 20.20
C LYS A 59 -4.04 11.90 19.18
N LYS A 60 -4.29 11.47 17.94
CA LYS A 60 -4.82 12.35 16.89
C LYS A 60 -6.30 12.70 17.13
N LYS A 61 -7.08 11.74 17.64
CA LYS A 61 -8.48 11.92 18.04
C LYS A 61 -8.61 12.88 19.23
N GLU A 62 -7.75 12.76 20.23
CA GLU A 62 -7.71 13.69 21.38
C GLU A 62 -7.48 15.14 20.92
N ARG A 63 -6.54 15.36 19.99
CA ARG A 63 -6.30 16.70 19.41
C ARG A 63 -7.48 17.23 18.61
N PHE A 64 -8.18 16.36 17.89
CA PHE A 64 -9.39 16.74 17.15
C PHE A 64 -10.54 17.14 18.08
N VAL A 65 -10.74 16.43 19.20
CA VAL A 65 -11.75 16.76 20.21
C VAL A 65 -11.38 18.03 21.00
N ALA A 66 -10.09 18.31 21.18
CA ALA A 66 -9.60 19.52 21.82
C ALA A 66 -9.83 20.82 21.01
N GLY A 67 -10.42 20.73 19.81
CA GLY A 67 -10.76 21.88 18.98
C GLY A 67 -9.56 22.55 18.32
N GLU A 68 -8.40 21.87 18.25
CA GLU A 68 -7.37 22.26 17.31
C GLU A 68 -7.93 22.06 15.91
N ASP A 69 -8.08 23.15 15.16
CA ASP A 69 -8.56 23.17 13.79
C ASP A 69 -7.57 22.36 12.94
N LEU A 70 -7.77 21.04 12.88
CA LEU A 70 -7.13 20.20 11.87
C LEU A 70 -7.65 20.76 10.54
N GLU A 71 -6.82 21.59 9.90
CA GLU A 71 -7.09 22.12 8.57
C GLU A 71 -7.71 21.00 7.72
N ASP A 72 -8.74 21.35 6.96
CA ASP A 72 -9.58 20.49 6.09
C ASP A 72 -8.79 19.66 5.04
N LYS A 73 -7.45 19.71 5.10
CA LYS A 73 -6.47 18.97 4.31
C LYS A 73 -6.07 17.63 4.92
N ASP A 74 -6.30 17.37 6.20
CA ASP A 74 -5.90 16.10 6.81
C ASP A 74 -6.87 14.96 6.40
N MET A 75 -6.34 14.00 5.62
CA MET A 75 -7.12 12.87 5.09
C MET A 75 -7.82 12.08 6.20
N SER A 76 -7.16 11.87 7.35
CA SER A 76 -7.77 11.17 8.48
C SER A 76 -8.92 11.96 9.12
N ALA A 77 -8.81 13.29 9.25
CA ALA A 77 -9.93 14.11 9.73
C ALA A 77 -11.16 14.02 8.80
N ARG A 78 -10.94 13.95 7.49
CA ARG A 78 -12.02 13.74 6.50
C ARG A 78 -12.65 12.35 6.58
N ILE A 79 -11.85 11.30 6.82
CA ILE A 79 -12.35 9.93 7.03
C ILE A 79 -13.22 9.87 8.29
N VAL A 80 -12.74 10.47 9.39
CA VAL A 80 -13.47 10.51 10.67
C VAL A 80 -14.79 11.29 10.55
N ARG A 81 -14.81 12.47 9.89
CA ARG A 81 -16.07 13.21 9.67
C ARG A 81 -17.09 12.43 8.83
N ARG A 82 -16.65 11.74 7.77
CA ARG A 82 -17.53 10.91 6.94
C ARG A 82 -18.11 9.75 7.75
N ALA A 83 -17.28 9.17 8.61
CA ALA A 83 -17.65 8.09 9.50
C ALA A 83 -18.51 8.47 10.70
N GLN A 84 -18.68 9.76 10.98
CA GLN A 84 -19.69 10.24 11.92
C GLN A 84 -21.06 10.43 11.25
N GLY A 85 -21.10 10.63 9.92
CA GLY A 85 -22.35 10.77 9.15
C GLY A 85 -22.98 9.43 8.76
N GLU A 86 -22.16 8.41 8.54
CA GLU A 86 -22.58 7.01 8.40
C GLU A 86 -22.12 6.32 9.68
N GLN A 87 -22.99 5.69 10.49
CA GLN A 87 -22.63 4.99 11.74
C GLN A 87 -21.61 3.86 11.49
N LEU A 88 -20.35 4.20 11.24
CA LEU A 88 -19.27 3.26 11.04
C LEU A 88 -18.70 2.87 12.40
N ASP A 89 -18.53 1.56 12.59
CA ASP A 89 -17.91 1.00 13.79
C ASP A 89 -16.51 1.60 13.99
N GLU A 90 -16.18 2.00 15.21
CA GLU A 90 -14.90 2.62 15.55
C GLU A 90 -13.73 1.69 15.21
N THR A 91 -13.92 0.38 15.44
CA THR A 91 -12.97 -0.68 15.06
C THR A 91 -12.71 -0.70 13.54
N PHE A 92 -13.73 -0.44 12.73
CA PHE A 92 -13.59 -0.41 11.27
C PHE A 92 -12.74 0.78 10.81
N LEU A 93 -12.90 1.95 11.43
CA LEU A 93 -12.13 3.14 11.10
C LEU A 93 -10.66 3.01 11.48
N ASP A 94 -10.39 2.44 12.65
CA ASP A 94 -9.04 2.18 13.12
C ASP A 94 -8.33 1.19 12.19
N ASN A 95 -8.97 0.07 11.88
CA ASN A 95 -8.43 -0.93 10.97
C ASN A 95 -8.22 -0.39 9.55
N THR A 96 -9.11 0.48 9.07
CA THR A 96 -8.98 1.13 7.76
C THR A 96 -7.80 2.10 7.76
N THR A 97 -7.67 2.93 8.80
CA THR A 97 -6.56 3.89 8.92
C THR A 97 -5.22 3.18 9.01
N VAL A 98 -5.14 2.11 9.81
CA VAL A 98 -3.99 1.20 9.88
C VAL A 98 -3.65 0.68 8.49
N SER A 99 -4.63 0.12 7.77
CA SER A 99 -4.42 -0.44 6.44
C SER A 99 -3.88 0.59 5.44
N PHE A 100 -4.36 1.83 5.48
CA PHE A 100 -3.85 2.92 4.65
C PHE A 100 -2.40 3.28 4.94
N VAL A 101 -2.03 3.41 6.22
CA VAL A 101 -0.65 3.72 6.63
C VAL A 101 0.30 2.62 6.18
N LEU A 102 -0.08 1.35 6.39
CA LEU A 102 0.72 0.19 5.99
C LEU A 102 0.87 0.11 4.47
N ALA A 103 -0.21 0.37 3.72
CA ALA A 103 -0.18 0.32 2.26
C ALA A 103 0.68 1.44 1.66
N GLY A 104 0.60 2.66 2.22
CA GLY A 104 1.24 3.84 1.67
C GLY A 104 2.73 3.97 1.97
N GLN A 105 3.18 3.54 3.15
CA GLN A 105 4.54 3.85 3.61
C GLN A 105 5.64 3.34 2.67
N ASP A 106 5.70 2.04 2.44
CA ASP A 106 6.79 1.46 1.64
C ASP A 106 6.57 1.67 0.13
N THR A 107 5.31 1.62 -0.34
CA THR A 107 5.00 1.75 -1.76
C THR A 107 5.29 3.15 -2.29
N ILE A 108 4.92 4.20 -1.55
CA ILE A 108 5.19 5.59 -1.93
C ILE A 108 6.69 5.88 -1.82
N CYS A 109 7.36 5.40 -0.76
CA CYS A 109 8.80 5.59 -0.62
C CYS A 109 9.58 4.97 -1.79
N LEU A 110 9.23 3.75 -2.19
CA LEU A 110 9.84 3.09 -3.35
C LEU A 110 9.52 3.83 -4.66
N ALA A 111 8.26 4.21 -4.88
CA ALA A 111 7.85 4.97 -6.06
C ALA A 111 8.65 6.27 -6.20
N LEU A 112 8.75 7.05 -5.12
CA LEU A 112 9.48 8.31 -5.11
C LEU A 112 10.99 8.11 -5.29
N THR A 113 11.56 7.09 -4.66
CA THR A 113 13.00 6.78 -4.80
C THR A 113 13.34 6.51 -6.27
N TRP A 114 12.57 5.64 -6.93
CA TRP A 114 12.76 5.35 -8.35
C TRP A 114 12.47 6.56 -9.24
N PHE A 115 11.46 7.36 -8.89
CA PHE A 115 11.13 8.57 -9.64
C PHE A 115 12.25 9.60 -9.61
N PHE A 116 12.73 9.97 -8.42
CA PHE A 116 13.83 10.93 -8.30
C PHE A 116 15.13 10.40 -8.89
N TRP A 117 15.39 9.10 -8.78
CA TRP A 117 16.53 8.48 -9.45
C TRP A 117 16.40 8.55 -10.98
N SER A 118 15.22 8.26 -11.52
CA SER A 118 14.95 8.31 -12.97
C SER A 118 15.02 9.74 -13.52
N VAL A 119 14.51 10.73 -12.79
CA VAL A 119 14.58 12.15 -13.16
C VAL A 119 16.00 12.68 -13.09
N SER A 120 16.74 12.39 -12.02
CA SER A 120 18.14 12.83 -11.87
C SER A 120 19.08 12.19 -12.91
N SER A 121 18.74 11.01 -13.43
CA SER A 121 19.45 10.36 -14.52
C SER A 121 19.14 10.96 -15.90
N ASN A 122 18.08 11.78 -16.04
CA ASN A 122 17.59 12.30 -17.32
C ASN A 122 17.38 13.82 -17.26
N GLN A 123 18.44 14.57 -17.56
CA GLN A 123 18.44 16.04 -17.45
C GLN A 123 17.39 16.73 -18.34
N ASN A 124 16.99 16.12 -19.46
CA ASN A 124 15.92 16.65 -20.31
C ASN A 124 14.55 16.55 -19.62
N VAL A 125 14.27 15.43 -18.96
CA VAL A 125 13.02 15.21 -18.22
C VAL A 125 12.92 16.16 -17.04
N GLU A 126 14.02 16.35 -16.31
CA GLU A 126 14.10 17.32 -15.20
C GLU A 126 13.77 18.75 -15.67
N LYS A 127 14.41 19.21 -16.75
CA LYS A 127 14.16 20.55 -17.31
C LYS A 127 12.69 20.76 -17.68
N GLU A 128 12.07 19.75 -18.28
CA GLU A 128 10.66 19.78 -18.67
C GLU A 128 9.71 19.82 -17.47
N ILE A 129 9.97 19.01 -16.44
CA ILE A 129 9.20 19.04 -15.18
C ILE A 129 9.32 20.42 -14.52
N VAL A 130 10.53 20.97 -14.40
CA VAL A 130 10.75 22.30 -13.80
C VAL A 130 10.06 23.40 -14.60
N ARG A 131 10.08 23.31 -15.93
CA ARG A 131 9.37 24.24 -16.82
C ARG A 131 7.86 24.19 -16.58
N GLU A 132 7.30 22.99 -16.51
CA GLU A 132 5.87 22.78 -16.26
C GLU A 132 5.44 23.29 -14.89
N ILE A 133 6.22 23.01 -13.84
CA ILE A 133 5.95 23.51 -12.47
C ILE A 133 5.91 25.04 -12.44
N LYS A 134 6.87 25.71 -13.11
CA LYS A 134 6.94 27.17 -13.19
C LYS A 134 5.76 27.76 -13.96
N GLN A 135 5.37 27.13 -15.06
CA GLN A 135 4.28 27.62 -15.91
C GLN A 135 2.90 27.46 -15.27
N LYS A 136 2.69 26.36 -14.52
CA LYS A 136 1.39 26.01 -13.94
C LYS A 136 1.22 26.46 -12.49
N ALA A 137 2.20 27.18 -11.92
CA ALA A 137 2.18 27.72 -10.55
C ALA A 137 1.76 26.67 -9.49
N GLY A 138 2.12 25.40 -9.69
CA GLY A 138 1.76 24.31 -8.78
C GLY A 138 0.32 23.78 -8.90
N CYS A 139 -0.44 24.13 -9.94
CA CYS A 139 -1.73 23.50 -10.22
C CYS A 139 -1.51 22.04 -10.67
N LEU A 140 -1.57 21.11 -9.71
CA LEU A 140 -1.29 19.68 -9.93
C LEU A 140 -2.12 19.05 -11.05
N ARG A 141 -3.35 19.53 -11.28
CA ARG A 141 -4.26 18.98 -12.31
C ARG A 141 -3.77 19.26 -13.72
N ASP A 142 -3.02 20.34 -13.92
CA ASP A 142 -2.57 20.79 -15.23
C ASP A 142 -1.12 20.34 -15.55
N MET A 143 -0.50 19.57 -14.66
CA MET A 143 0.87 19.06 -14.79
C MET A 143 0.92 17.72 -15.54
N VAL A 144 0.53 17.75 -16.80
CA VAL A 144 0.39 16.55 -17.66
C VAL A 144 1.74 15.83 -17.85
N TYR A 145 2.82 16.58 -18.07
CA TYR A 145 4.14 16.00 -18.31
C TYR A 145 4.71 15.33 -17.05
N THR A 146 4.55 15.97 -15.90
CA THR A 146 4.96 15.41 -14.60
C THR A 146 4.15 14.16 -14.28
N HIS A 147 2.83 14.20 -14.51
CA HIS A 147 1.96 13.04 -14.34
C HIS A 147 2.41 11.90 -15.26
N ALA A 148 2.64 12.15 -16.56
CA ALA A 148 3.15 11.16 -17.50
C ALA A 148 4.52 10.59 -17.06
N SER A 149 5.42 11.43 -16.54
CA SER A 149 6.74 11.00 -16.04
C SER A 149 6.63 10.06 -14.84
N ILE A 150 5.68 10.31 -13.93
CA ILE A 150 5.41 9.41 -12.79
C ILE A 150 4.87 8.07 -13.29
N TYR A 151 3.94 8.08 -14.26
CA TYR A 151 3.39 6.84 -14.83
C TYR A 151 4.45 6.01 -15.56
N GLU A 152 5.32 6.65 -16.34
CA GLU A 152 6.42 5.96 -17.01
C GLU A 152 7.41 5.38 -15.99
N CYS A 153 7.70 6.11 -14.90
CA CYS A 153 8.50 5.57 -13.82
C CYS A 153 7.85 4.34 -13.17
N MET A 154 6.54 4.37 -12.88
CA MET A 154 5.83 3.23 -12.30
C MET A 154 5.69 2.05 -13.27
N LYS A 155 5.69 2.30 -14.58
CA LYS A 155 5.74 1.26 -15.61
C LYS A 155 7.10 0.55 -15.64
N LEU A 156 8.19 1.30 -15.50
CA LEU A 156 9.56 0.75 -15.49
C LEU A 156 9.95 0.12 -14.15
N PHE A 157 9.51 0.74 -13.05
CA PHE A 157 9.83 0.41 -11.66
C PHE A 157 8.57 0.41 -10.77
N PRO A 158 7.62 -0.52 -10.99
CA PRO A 158 6.43 -0.64 -10.16
C PRO A 158 6.82 -0.97 -8.70
N PRO A 159 6.27 -0.27 -7.69
CA PRO A 159 6.47 -0.62 -6.28
C PRO A 159 5.93 -2.00 -5.92
N ILE A 160 4.92 -2.48 -6.65
CA ILE A 160 4.32 -3.80 -6.49
C ILE A 160 4.42 -4.53 -7.83
N SER A 161 5.27 -5.56 -7.91
CA SER A 161 5.55 -6.28 -9.16
C SER A 161 4.60 -7.45 -9.44
N LEU A 162 4.05 -8.07 -8.39
CA LEU A 162 3.12 -9.19 -8.50
C LEU A 162 1.77 -8.80 -7.92
N TYR A 163 0.70 -9.16 -8.62
CA TYR A 163 -0.64 -9.01 -8.12
C TYR A 163 -1.35 -10.37 -8.18
N SER A 164 -2.10 -10.68 -7.13
CA SER A 164 -2.84 -11.93 -7.00
C SER A 164 -4.32 -11.66 -6.78
N LYS A 165 -5.16 -12.40 -7.49
CA LYS A 165 -6.62 -12.44 -7.30
C LYS A 165 -7.08 -13.88 -7.17
N GLU A 166 -8.21 -14.09 -6.51
CA GLU A 166 -8.84 -15.40 -6.44
C GLU A 166 -10.18 -15.37 -7.18
N ALA A 167 -10.44 -16.38 -8.00
CA ALA A 167 -11.71 -16.52 -8.71
C ALA A 167 -12.84 -16.83 -7.71
N VAL A 168 -13.82 -15.93 -7.61
CA VAL A 168 -14.96 -16.08 -6.69
C VAL A 168 -15.95 -17.12 -7.21
N GLU A 169 -16.10 -17.23 -8.52
CA GLU A 169 -16.97 -18.17 -9.22
C GLU A 169 -16.24 -18.77 -10.43
N ASP A 170 -16.80 -19.84 -10.99
CA ASP A 170 -16.30 -20.42 -12.25
C ASP A 170 -16.48 -19.43 -13.40
N ASP A 171 -15.45 -19.26 -14.23
CA ASP A 171 -15.45 -18.33 -15.36
C ASP A 171 -14.67 -18.87 -16.56
N VAL A 172 -14.90 -18.30 -17.74
CA VAL A 172 -14.18 -18.62 -18.98
C VAL A 172 -13.63 -17.33 -19.56
N TRP A 173 -12.31 -17.26 -19.67
CA TRP A 173 -11.62 -16.10 -20.22
C TRP A 173 -11.85 -15.93 -21.72
N PRO A 174 -11.60 -14.73 -22.28
CA PRO A 174 -11.79 -14.45 -23.71
C PRO A 174 -10.99 -15.36 -24.66
N ASP A 175 -9.92 -15.98 -24.17
CA ASP A 175 -9.08 -16.95 -24.89
C ASP A 175 -9.62 -18.40 -24.80
N GLY A 176 -10.71 -18.62 -24.07
CA GLY A 176 -11.30 -19.94 -23.82
C GLY A 176 -10.75 -20.67 -22.59
N THR A 177 -9.81 -20.05 -21.84
CA THR A 177 -9.26 -20.64 -20.62
C THR A 177 -10.34 -20.74 -19.53
N LYS A 178 -10.57 -21.94 -19.01
CA LYS A 178 -11.55 -22.19 -17.93
C LYS A 178 -10.90 -21.98 -16.57
N VAL A 179 -11.44 -21.07 -15.78
CA VAL A 179 -10.99 -20.79 -14.41
C VAL A 179 -12.05 -21.26 -13.43
N LYS A 180 -11.66 -22.13 -12.49
CA LYS A 180 -12.58 -22.61 -11.44
C LYS A 180 -12.57 -21.68 -10.24
N LYS A 181 -13.68 -21.65 -9.50
CA LYS A 181 -13.79 -21.06 -8.18
C LYS A 181 -12.65 -21.49 -7.27
N GLY A 182 -12.06 -20.54 -6.56
CA GLY A 182 -10.91 -20.73 -5.67
C GLY A 182 -9.55 -20.80 -6.39
N THR A 183 -9.50 -20.63 -7.71
CA THR A 183 -8.22 -20.56 -8.44
C THR A 183 -7.56 -19.20 -8.19
N SER A 184 -6.34 -19.21 -7.67
CA SER A 184 -5.50 -18.01 -7.57
C SER A 184 -4.87 -17.68 -8.91
N ILE A 185 -5.13 -16.48 -9.41
CA ILE A 185 -4.56 -15.90 -10.61
C ILE A 185 -3.49 -14.90 -10.18
N ILE A 186 -2.24 -15.14 -10.58
CA ILE A 186 -1.12 -14.26 -10.30
C ILE A 186 -0.63 -13.69 -11.63
N TYR A 187 -0.61 -12.36 -11.75
CA TYR A 187 -0.04 -11.68 -12.90
C TYR A 187 1.06 -10.74 -12.47
N HIS A 188 2.05 -10.60 -13.35
CA HIS A 188 3.29 -9.90 -13.06
C HIS A 188 3.26 -8.53 -13.74
N ILE A 189 2.83 -7.51 -12.99
CA ILE A 189 2.67 -6.12 -13.46
C ILE A 189 3.98 -5.61 -14.09
N PHE A 190 5.11 -5.97 -13.51
CA PHE A 190 6.43 -5.53 -14.00
C PHE A 190 6.77 -6.06 -15.40
N THR A 191 6.39 -7.29 -15.74
CA THR A 191 6.66 -7.84 -17.08
C THR A 191 5.60 -7.37 -18.06
N MET A 192 4.34 -7.33 -17.64
CA MET A 192 3.24 -6.81 -18.46
C MET A 192 3.47 -5.36 -18.87
N GLY A 193 3.91 -4.51 -17.95
CA GLY A 193 4.21 -3.10 -18.23
C GLY A 193 5.38 -2.88 -19.21
N LYS A 194 6.19 -3.92 -19.48
CA LYS A 194 7.33 -3.85 -20.42
C LYS A 194 7.09 -4.61 -21.73
N SER A 195 5.98 -5.33 -21.84
CA SER A 195 5.60 -5.98 -23.09
C SER A 195 5.17 -4.94 -24.11
N GLN A 196 5.66 -5.05 -25.35
CA GLN A 196 5.22 -4.20 -26.46
C GLN A 196 3.98 -4.76 -27.18
N GLU A 197 3.63 -6.02 -26.89
CA GLU A 197 2.55 -6.77 -27.55
C GLU A 197 1.25 -6.82 -26.74
N LEU A 198 1.22 -6.14 -25.57
CA LEU A 198 0.04 -5.99 -24.71
C LEU A 198 -0.56 -4.58 -24.82
#